data_AF-A0A7C4T7Q7-F1
#
_entry.id   AF-A0A7C4T7Q7-F1
#
_cell.length_a   1.000
_cell.length_b   1.000
_cell.length_c   1.000
_cell.angle_alpha   90.00
_cell.angle_beta   90.00
_cell.angle_gamma   90.00
#
_symmetry.space_group_name_H-M   'P 1'
#
loop_
_entity.id
_entity.type
_entity.pdbx_description
1 polymer ?
#
loop_
_entity_poly.entity_id
_entity_poly.type
_entity_poly.pdbx_seq_one_letter_code
_entity_poly.pdbx_strand_id
1 'polypeptide(L)'
;MADYHLPLAHKVPFDTGAMVREARMLNAEVDEDEAERIAREEVDAHQRELLKDLIDVVEDARTDIVVKDSEFLHAPLWFGTYDYKGKICEIIVDAASGDVVRGEVPPPTGGFGEFLRDAGRRLLGG
;
A
#
# COMPACT_ATOMS: atom_id res chain seq x y z
N MET A 1 -0.35 -9.95 0.63
CA MET A 1 -0.52 -8.58 0.09
C MET A 1 0.73 -7.83 0.51
N ALA A 2 1.49 -7.27 -0.42
CA ALA A 2 2.71 -6.55 -0.04
C ALA A 2 2.28 -5.34 0.80
N ASP A 3 2.92 -5.18 1.96
CA ASP A 3 2.70 -4.05 2.84
C ASP A 3 3.33 -2.82 2.17
N TYR A 4 2.50 -1.92 1.64
CA TYR A 4 2.95 -0.73 0.92
C TYR A 4 3.04 0.43 1.90
N HIS A 5 4.25 0.94 2.09
CA HIS A 5 4.54 2.10 2.92
C HIS A 5 4.87 3.30 2.05
N LEU A 6 4.17 4.41 2.30
CA LEU A 6 4.44 5.67 1.62
C LEU A 6 5.85 6.17 1.97
N PRO A 7 6.74 6.39 1.00
CA PRO A 7 8.11 6.81 1.28
C PRO A 7 8.15 8.27 1.74
N LEU A 8 8.13 8.48 3.06
CA LEU A 8 8.10 9.83 3.66
C LEU A 8 9.38 10.64 3.41
N ALA A 9 10.48 10.01 2.99
CA ALA A 9 11.74 10.67 2.66
C ALA A 9 11.62 11.59 1.43
N HIS A 10 10.61 11.40 0.59
CA HIS A 10 10.39 12.18 -0.63
C HIS A 10 9.30 13.24 -0.49
N LYS A 11 8.90 13.57 0.74
CA LYS A 11 7.95 14.66 1.00
C LYS A 11 8.51 15.99 0.50
N VAL A 12 7.71 16.69 -0.28
CA VAL A 12 7.94 18.07 -0.73
C VAL A 12 6.75 18.94 -0.32
N PRO A 13 6.95 20.25 -0.10
CA PRO A 13 5.83 21.16 0.10
C PRO A 13 4.84 21.06 -1.05
N PHE A 14 3.55 20.98 -0.72
CA PHE A 14 2.51 20.86 -1.73
C PHE A 14 2.42 22.12 -2.60
N ASP A 15 2.50 21.95 -3.92
CA ASP A 15 2.40 23.02 -4.92
C ASP A 15 1.31 22.69 -5.94
N THR A 16 0.24 23.49 -5.95
CA THR A 16 -0.87 23.35 -6.91
C THR A 16 -0.45 23.68 -8.34
N GLY A 17 0.62 24.46 -8.55
CA GLY A 17 1.16 24.77 -9.86
C GLY A 17 1.94 23.61 -10.50
N ALA A 18 2.47 22.70 -9.69
CA ALA A 18 3.17 21.50 -10.15
C ALA A 18 2.21 20.36 -10.53
N MET A 19 0.90 20.52 -10.28
CA MET A 19 -0.09 19.50 -10.61
C MET A 19 -0.32 19.41 -12.12
N VAL A 20 -0.43 18.18 -12.62
CA VAL A 20 -0.86 17.91 -13.99
C VAL A 20 -2.28 18.46 -14.17
N ARG A 21 -2.55 19.14 -15.29
CA ARG A 21 -3.84 19.84 -15.54
C ARG A 21 -5.06 18.94 -15.44
N GLU A 22 -4.90 17.66 -15.77
CA GLU A 22 -5.95 16.65 -15.75
C GLU A 22 -6.01 15.87 -14.43
N ALA A 23 -5.07 16.12 -13.49
CA ALA A 23 -5.08 15.48 -12.19
C ALA A 23 -6.30 15.93 -11.37
N ARG A 24 -6.98 14.97 -10.76
CA ARG A 24 -8.06 15.24 -9.81
C ARG A 24 -7.55 14.98 -8.40
N MET A 25 -7.73 15.96 -7.53
CA MET A 25 -7.60 15.69 -6.09
C MET A 25 -8.80 14.89 -5.66
N LEU A 26 -8.53 13.74 -5.05
CA LEU A 26 -9.53 13.03 -4.29
C LEU A 26 -9.56 13.66 -2.90
N ASN A 27 -10.76 13.93 -2.38
CA ASN A 27 -10.88 14.44 -1.01
C ASN A 27 -10.35 13.37 -0.06
N ALA A 28 -9.44 13.76 0.84
CA ALA A 28 -9.06 12.90 1.94
C ALA A 28 -10.27 12.75 2.87
N GLU A 29 -10.72 11.51 3.07
CA GLU A 29 -11.84 11.17 3.97
C GLU A 29 -11.40 11.16 5.44
N VAL A 30 -10.09 11.21 5.70
CA VAL A 30 -9.50 11.10 7.03
C VAL A 30 -9.09 12.49 7.52
N ASP A 31 -9.67 12.91 8.64
CA ASP A 31 -9.28 14.10 9.38
C ASP A 31 -8.16 13.82 10.39
N GLU A 32 -7.69 14.85 11.09
CA GLU A 32 -6.57 14.75 12.05
C GLU A 32 -6.88 13.82 13.23
N ASP A 33 -8.09 13.91 13.78
CA ASP A 33 -8.53 13.08 14.91
C ASP A 33 -8.60 11.60 14.50
N GLU A 34 -9.13 11.33 13.30
CA GLU A 34 -9.22 10.00 12.73
C GLU A 34 -7.83 9.44 12.38
N ALA A 35 -6.93 10.26 11.83
CA ALA A 35 -5.55 9.87 11.57
C ALA A 35 -4.81 9.49 12.87
N GLU A 36 -4.97 10.29 13.93
CA GLU A 36 -4.40 9.97 15.24
C GLU A 36 -4.93 8.64 15.78
N ARG A 37 -6.26 8.43 15.68
CA ARG A 37 -6.91 7.20 16.15
C ARG A 37 -6.37 5.97 15.43
N ILE A 38 -6.32 6.01 14.09
CA ILE A 38 -5.81 4.90 13.26
C ILE A 38 -4.35 4.62 13.60
N ALA A 39 -3.50 5.66 13.69
CA ALA A 39 -2.10 5.49 14.02
C ALA A 39 -1.89 4.82 15.40
N ARG A 40 -2.69 5.21 16.40
CA ARG A 40 -2.63 4.57 17.73
C ARG A 40 -3.03 3.09 17.68
N GLU A 41 -4.09 2.77 16.94
CA GLU A 41 -4.56 1.39 16.77
C GLU A 41 -3.53 0.50 16.05
N GLU A 42 -2.95 0.99 14.96
CA GLU A 42 -1.92 0.27 14.20
C GLU A 42 -0.65 0.05 15.03
N VAL A 43 -0.19 1.07 15.76
CA VAL A 43 0.98 0.94 16.62
C VAL A 43 0.73 -0.07 17.74
N ASP A 44 -0.42 -0.01 18.43
CA ASP A 44 -0.73 -0.96 19.51
C ASP A 44 -0.86 -2.38 18.99
N ALA A 45 -1.48 -2.57 17.81
CA ALA A 45 -1.57 -3.87 17.15
C ALA A 45 -0.18 -4.42 16.77
N HIS A 46 0.68 -3.58 16.18
CA HIS A 46 2.02 -3.97 15.78
C HIS A 46 2.91 -4.31 16.97
N GLN A 47 2.87 -3.52 18.06
CA GLN A 47 3.61 -3.84 19.28
C GLN A 47 3.15 -5.17 19.89
N ARG A 48 1.84 -5.46 19.89
CA ARG A 48 1.33 -6.76 20.33
C ARG A 48 1.77 -7.91 19.44
N GLU A 49 1.88 -7.70 18.14
CA GLU A 49 2.42 -8.70 17.23
C GLU A 49 3.88 -9.02 17.55
N LEU A 50 4.72 -7.99 17.71
CA LEU A 50 6.12 -8.15 18.10
C LEU A 50 6.28 -8.85 19.46
N LEU A 51 5.36 -8.62 20.40
CA LEU A 51 5.37 -9.33 21.69
C LEU A 51 5.11 -10.83 21.55
N LYS A 52 4.26 -11.26 20.61
CA LYS A 52 3.97 -12.70 20.39
C LYS A 52 5.19 -13.47 19.92
N ASP A 53 6.13 -12.80 19.24
CA ASP A 53 7.39 -13.42 18.82
C ASP A 53 8.34 -13.67 20.00
N LEU A 54 8.13 -12.97 21.12
CA LEU A 54 9.01 -13.00 22.29
C LEU A 54 8.43 -13.77 23.49
N ILE A 55 7.10 -13.81 23.62
CA ILE A 55 6.41 -14.41 24.76
C ILE A 55 5.21 -15.26 24.35
N ASP A 56 5.02 -16.39 25.04
CA ASP A 56 3.96 -17.36 24.72
C ASP A 56 2.55 -16.85 25.04
N VAL A 57 2.40 -16.00 26.07
CA VAL A 57 1.11 -15.45 26.51
C VAL A 57 1.29 -13.99 26.98
N VAL A 58 0.52 -13.07 26.38
CA VAL A 58 0.41 -11.67 26.81
C VAL A 58 -0.77 -11.54 27.77
N GLU A 59 -0.53 -11.27 29.06
CA GLU A 59 -1.60 -11.07 30.05
C GLU A 59 -2.15 -9.63 30.07
N ASP A 60 -1.28 -8.62 30.00
CA ASP A 60 -1.63 -7.19 29.83
C ASP A 60 -0.52 -6.49 29.04
N ALA A 61 -0.89 -5.57 28.15
CA ALA A 61 0.04 -4.76 27.37
C ALA A 61 -0.54 -3.36 27.16
N ARG A 62 0.23 -2.34 27.55
CA ARG A 62 -0.12 -0.93 27.39
C ARG A 62 0.99 -0.22 26.65
N THR A 63 0.62 0.49 25.60
CA THR A 63 1.53 1.27 24.77
C THR A 63 1.27 2.76 25.01
N ASP A 64 2.25 3.47 25.58
CA ASP A 64 2.20 4.93 25.71
C ASP A 64 2.60 5.56 24.38
N ILE A 65 1.63 6.13 23.67
CA ILE A 65 1.82 6.72 22.33
C ILE A 65 1.68 8.23 22.42
N VAL A 66 2.71 8.95 21.94
CA VAL A 66 2.70 10.41 21.80
C VAL A 66 2.71 10.75 20.32
N VAL A 67 1.55 11.15 19.79
CA VAL A 67 1.42 11.69 18.43
C VAL A 67 1.78 13.18 18.48
N LYS A 68 2.59 13.64 17.52
CA LYS A 68 3.00 15.04 17.40
C LYS A 68 2.01 15.77 16.49
N ASP A 69 2.52 16.46 15.48
CA ASP A 69 1.70 17.18 14.51
C ASP A 69 1.25 16.24 13.40
N SER A 70 -0.05 16.25 13.09
CA SER A 70 -0.61 15.55 11.94
C SER A 70 -0.54 16.45 10.72
N GLU A 71 0.05 15.96 9.63
CA GLU A 71 0.18 16.69 8.38
C GLU A 71 -0.66 16.04 7.29
N PHE A 72 -1.37 16.85 6.50
CA PHE A 72 -2.00 16.37 5.28
C PHE A 72 -0.93 15.95 4.26
N LEU A 73 -0.94 14.67 3.91
CA LEU A 73 -0.06 14.11 2.90
C LEU A 73 -0.83 13.85 1.61
N HIS A 74 -0.35 14.40 0.51
CA HIS A 74 -0.83 14.07 -0.83
C HIS A 74 0.11 13.06 -1.50
N ALA A 75 -0.41 11.88 -1.82
CA ALA A 75 0.29 10.86 -2.60
C ALA A 75 -0.17 10.94 -4.08
N PRO A 76 0.74 11.17 -5.03
CA PRO A 76 0.37 11.18 -6.44
C PRO A 76 0.15 9.74 -6.93
N LEU A 77 -1.10 9.35 -7.18
CA LEU A 77 -1.46 8.01 -7.64
C LEU A 77 -1.83 8.00 -9.12
N TRP A 78 -1.36 6.99 -9.85
CA TRP A 78 -1.80 6.70 -11.21
C TRP A 78 -2.72 5.48 -11.21
N PHE A 79 -3.89 5.67 -11.81
CA PHE A 79 -4.87 4.61 -12.04
C PHE A 79 -4.79 4.19 -13.50
N GLY A 80 -4.47 2.93 -13.73
CA GLY A 80 -4.34 2.35 -15.06
C GLY A 80 -5.12 1.06 -15.19
N THR A 81 -5.35 0.66 -16.44
CA THR A 81 -5.88 -0.66 -16.78
C THR A 81 -4.95 -1.35 -17.76
N TYR A 82 -4.86 -2.68 -17.66
CA TYR A 82 -4.08 -3.49 -18.59
C TYR A 82 -4.87 -4.73 -18.99
N ASP A 83 -4.66 -5.21 -20.22
CA ASP A 83 -5.19 -6.50 -20.66
C ASP A 83 -4.24 -7.60 -20.22
N TYR A 84 -4.79 -8.61 -19.55
CA TYR A 84 -4.11 -9.86 -19.28
C TYR A 84 -5.01 -11.04 -19.62
N LYS A 85 -4.59 -11.83 -20.62
CA LYS A 85 -5.32 -13.02 -21.08
C LYS A 85 -6.79 -12.70 -21.42
N GLY A 86 -7.04 -11.53 -22.03
CA GLY A 86 -8.39 -11.09 -22.42
C GLY A 86 -9.26 -10.58 -21.27
N LYS A 87 -8.67 -10.37 -20.08
CA LYS A 87 -9.33 -9.72 -18.95
C LYS A 87 -8.68 -8.36 -18.71
N ILE A 88 -9.51 -7.33 -18.59
CA ILE A 88 -9.07 -6.00 -18.18
C ILE A 88 -8.88 -6.03 -16.66
N CYS A 89 -7.68 -5.68 -16.22
CA CYS A 89 -7.30 -5.63 -14.81
C CYS A 89 -6.91 -4.21 -14.43
N GLU A 90 -7.19 -3.83 -13.19
CA GLU A 90 -6.85 -2.52 -12.65
C GLU A 90 -5.48 -2.54 -11.96
N ILE A 91 -4.75 -1.44 -12.10
CA ILE A 91 -3.49 -1.20 -11.40
C ILE A 91 -3.45 0.22 -10.85
N ILE A 92 -2.95 0.35 -9.62
CA ILE A 92 -2.67 1.59 -8.93
C ILE A 92 -1.17 1.63 -8.67
N VAL A 93 -0.51 2.68 -9.17
CA VAL A 93 0.93 2.89 -9.05
C VAL A 93 1.17 4.21 -8.33
N ASP A 94 2.11 4.22 -7.39
CA ASP A 94 2.61 5.46 -6.81
C ASP A 94 3.52 6.15 -7.84
N ALA A 95 3.14 7.36 -8.25
CA ALA A 95 3.87 8.11 -9.25
C ALA A 95 5.19 8.69 -8.71
N ALA A 96 5.38 8.75 -7.39
CA ALA A 96 6.62 9.23 -6.80
C ALA A 96 7.73 8.16 -6.80
N SER A 97 7.40 6.93 -6.39
CA SER A 97 8.35 5.81 -6.34
C SER A 97 8.36 4.93 -7.59
N GLY A 98 7.22 4.84 -8.29
CA GLY A 98 6.97 3.83 -9.33
C GLY A 98 6.51 2.47 -8.78
N ASP A 99 6.30 2.35 -7.47
CA ASP A 99 5.87 1.11 -6.84
C ASP A 99 4.38 0.82 -7.08
N VAL A 100 4.05 -0.47 -7.22
CA VAL A 100 2.66 -0.92 -7.39
C VAL A 100 1.97 -0.97 -6.03
N VAL A 101 1.08 0.00 -5.79
CA VAL A 101 0.26 0.08 -4.56
C VAL A 101 -0.78 -1.04 -4.54
N ARG A 102 -1.43 -1.28 -5.68
CA ARG A 102 -2.42 -2.36 -5.85
C ARG A 102 -2.45 -2.80 -7.31
N GLY A 103 -2.37 -4.10 -7.54
CA GLY A 103 -2.61 -4.68 -8.87
C GLY A 103 -3.58 -5.84 -8.73
N GLU A 104 -4.66 -5.83 -9.49
CA GLU A 104 -5.53 -7.00 -9.59
C GLU A 104 -4.89 -8.04 -10.50
N VAL A 105 -4.17 -8.99 -9.91
CA VAL A 105 -3.76 -10.20 -10.65
C VAL A 105 -5.00 -11.10 -10.72
N PRO A 106 -5.55 -11.39 -11.92
CA PRO A 106 -6.69 -12.28 -12.01
C PRO A 106 -6.27 -13.63 -11.45
N PRO A 107 -7.11 -14.29 -10.61
CA PRO A 107 -6.78 -15.59 -10.08
C PRO A 107 -6.46 -16.51 -11.26
N PRO A 108 -5.34 -17.26 -11.20
CA PRO A 108 -4.94 -18.08 -12.32
C PRO A 108 -6.09 -19.06 -12.58
N THR A 109 -6.67 -18.98 -13.79
CA THR A 109 -7.88 -19.71 -14.15
C THR A 109 -7.67 -21.23 -14.14
N GLY A 110 -6.44 -21.70 -14.00
CA GLY A 110 -6.07 -23.01 -13.49
C GLY A 110 -5.02 -22.86 -12.40
N GLY A 111 -5.13 -23.68 -11.34
CA GLY A 111 -4.40 -23.52 -10.08
C GLY A 111 -2.86 -23.48 -10.21
N PHE A 112 -2.20 -23.38 -9.05
CA PHE A 112 -0.73 -23.21 -8.86
C PHE A 112 0.19 -24.00 -9.82
N GLY A 113 -0.24 -25.17 -10.30
CA GLY A 113 0.49 -25.98 -11.30
C GLY A 113 0.58 -25.36 -12.71
N GLU A 114 -0.40 -24.56 -13.14
CA GLU A 114 -0.38 -23.90 -14.45
C GLU A 114 0.56 -22.68 -14.43
N PHE A 115 0.62 -21.96 -13.31
CA PHE A 115 1.59 -20.86 -13.07
C PHE A 115 3.04 -21.35 -13.14
N LEU A 116 3.36 -22.49 -12.50
CA LEU A 116 4.70 -23.08 -12.56
C LEU A 116 5.09 -23.54 -13.97
N ARG A 117 4.13 -24.04 -14.76
CA ARG A 117 4.38 -24.41 -16.16
C ARG A 117 4.67 -23.20 -17.04
N ASP A 118 3.92 -22.11 -16.90
CA ASP A 118 4.14 -20.87 -17.67
C ASP A 118 5.49 -20.23 -17.33
N ALA A 119 5.86 -20.19 -16.04
CA ALA A 119 7.16 -19.69 -15.58
C ALA A 119 8.33 -20.54 -16.11
N GLY A 120 8.21 -21.87 -16.08
CA GLY A 120 9.21 -22.79 -16.62
C GLY A 120 9.38 -22.69 -18.14
N ARG A 121 8.30 -22.39 -18.88
CA ARG A 121 8.35 -22.25 -20.34
C ARG A 121 9.06 -20.96 -20.78
N ARG A 122 8.94 -19.90 -19.99
CA ARG A 122 9.55 -18.58 -20.27
C ARG A 122 11.06 -18.52 -19.97
N LEU A 123 11.56 -19.43 -19.13
CA LEU A 123 12.99 -19.57 -18.82
C LEU A 123 13.77 -20.46 -19.82
N LEU A 124 13.07 -21.20 -20.68
CA LEU A 124 13.67 -22.18 -21.59
C LEU A 124 13.38 -21.96 -23.09
N GLY A 125 12.73 -20.85 -23.47
CA GLY A 125 12.39 -20.56 -24.86
C GLY A 125 12.58 -19.09 -25.21
N GLY A 126 13.68 -18.78 -25.90
CA GLY A 126 13.81 -17.63 -26.78
C GLY A 126 13.22 -17.93 -28.16
#